data_AF-R9KU14-F1
#
_entry.id   AF-R9KU14-F1
#
_cell.length_a   1.000
_cell.length_b   1.000
_cell.length_c   1.000
_cell.angle_alpha   90.00
_cell.angle_beta   90.00
_cell.angle_gamma   90.00
#
_symmetry.space_group_name_H-M   'P 1'
#
loop_
_entity.id
_entity.type
_entity.pdbx_description
1 polymer ?
#
loop_
_entity_poly.entity_id
_entity_poly.type
_entity_poly.pdbx_seq_one_letter_code
_entity_poly.pdbx_strand_id
1 'polypeptide(L)'
;MTDQRETMEEMVTAGGFSRRDFLKGATMSTLGVPVALMLASCAEQAKPEENLASSGEETPAAPEPIAQATPAGDLADANKSDPWLQKLLDEPQDVGDAILPDGTVVPAVYVKLRNRINRMGKGLGGEVGSTSYEMIMFAWSEEDAQHEIEMPMLETFTAYDYSNVSGRSEEECAEILKDMASRCLIYHMNRAGCDYYQLLPHVNGWWEFVELREFFAHGGAEGGGYEAVAEFNAKGVNGIDGMAQEFDNTFPLFRTYPIGEDVVAEDKLAPYNDWRAIIRRHKTITVSPCQCRIMWQGLGVPYPEEHPQRTCLSLGEMAEYFIENGIGEQITQEEAIEIYEDIIDRGMVVESICTKDVDIMCSCHGSSCGNLMGFKDTVGQNKPAGKNFNAYNLDYDPDKCIACGSCVTRCPMEAITLEDGVCNHNDVCVRCGQCIRVCPADARILRVRDDWPELPNDYLECHRYLAKERMARGAIVDFTGGEVQDTAGGAAH
;
A
#
# COMPACT_ATOMS: atom_id res chain seq x y z
N MET A 1 45.64 -6.34 -42.23
CA MET A 1 45.65 -5.31 -41.17
C MET A 1 45.63 -6.07 -39.87
N THR A 2 46.81 -6.19 -39.29
CA THR A 2 47.18 -7.07 -38.18
C THR A 2 47.25 -6.26 -36.91
N ASP A 3 46.88 -6.93 -35.83
CA ASP A 3 46.78 -6.51 -34.44
C ASP A 3 48.15 -6.18 -33.77
N GLN A 4 48.04 -5.48 -32.64
CA GLN A 4 48.91 -5.47 -31.46
C GLN A 4 49.81 -4.26 -31.15
N ARG A 5 49.48 -3.70 -29.96
CA ARG A 5 50.31 -3.34 -28.79
C ARG A 5 50.51 -1.86 -28.47
N GLU A 6 50.24 -1.59 -27.20
CA GLU A 6 50.75 -0.49 -26.34
C GLU A 6 50.01 0.85 -26.35
N THR A 7 48.93 0.94 -25.56
CA THR A 7 48.58 2.17 -24.80
C THR A 7 47.95 1.77 -23.46
N MET A 8 48.79 1.38 -22.51
CA MET A 8 48.45 1.19 -21.10
C MET A 8 49.61 1.72 -20.27
N GLU A 9 49.99 2.98 -20.43
CA GLU A 9 51.11 3.57 -19.68
C GLU A 9 51.18 5.12 -19.62
N GLU A 10 50.08 5.85 -19.82
CA GLU A 10 50.05 7.28 -19.53
C GLU A 10 48.75 7.63 -18.81
N MET A 11 48.85 7.86 -17.49
CA MET A 11 48.03 8.74 -16.63
C MET A 11 48.06 8.29 -15.16
N VAL A 12 49.26 8.06 -14.63
CA VAL A 12 49.50 7.94 -13.19
C VAL A 12 50.64 8.91 -12.81
N THR A 13 50.37 9.71 -11.77
CA THR A 13 51.28 10.59 -10.99
C THR A 13 51.53 12.03 -11.47
N ALA A 14 50.76 12.97 -10.91
CA ALA A 14 51.30 14.24 -10.39
C ALA A 14 50.33 14.86 -9.33
N GLY A 15 50.73 14.83 -8.05
CA GLY A 15 50.17 15.61 -6.93
C GLY A 15 48.82 15.10 -6.37
N GLY A 16 48.68 14.58 -5.15
CA GLY A 16 49.37 14.91 -3.90
C GLY A 16 48.52 15.85 -3.04
N PHE A 17 47.31 15.44 -2.63
CA PHE A 17 46.55 16.08 -1.55
C PHE A 17 46.44 15.09 -0.38
N SER A 18 46.93 15.50 0.79
CA SER A 18 46.89 14.69 2.00
C SER A 18 45.92 15.30 3.02
N ARG A 19 45.44 14.44 3.93
CA ARG A 19 44.46 14.69 5.00
C ARG A 19 44.86 15.79 6.02
N ARG A 20 45.93 16.56 5.78
CA ARG A 20 46.45 17.64 6.62
C ARG A 20 46.18 19.06 6.08
N ASP A 21 45.61 19.19 4.89
CA ASP A 21 45.34 20.50 4.27
C ASP A 21 43.95 21.06 4.60
N PHE A 22 43.10 20.31 5.29
CA PHE A 22 41.76 20.75 5.72
C PHE A 22 41.76 21.54 7.05
N LEU A 23 42.85 21.51 7.83
CA LEU A 23 42.90 22.05 9.21
C LEU A 23 43.58 23.42 9.37
N LYS A 24 43.72 24.22 8.30
CA LYS A 24 44.32 25.57 8.37
C LYS A 24 43.49 26.71 7.75
N GLY A 25 42.20 26.50 7.52
CA GLY A 25 41.30 27.50 6.95
C GLY A 25 40.31 28.10 7.95
N ALA A 26 40.77 28.62 9.08
CA ALA A 26 39.94 29.46 9.96
C ALA A 26 40.44 30.90 9.87
N THR A 27 39.67 31.79 9.22
CA THR A 27 39.50 33.20 9.61
C THR A 27 38.41 33.88 8.78
N MET A 28 37.49 34.54 9.50
CA MET A 28 36.65 35.69 9.12
C MET A 28 35.32 35.44 8.39
N SER A 29 34.25 35.39 9.17
CA SER A 29 33.14 36.37 9.17
C SER A 29 32.01 35.86 10.10
N THR A 30 32.03 36.22 11.39
CA THR A 30 31.14 37.24 12.01
C THR A 30 29.64 36.93 11.97
N LEU A 31 29.08 36.39 13.06
CA LEU A 31 28.13 37.06 13.97
C LEU A 31 27.39 36.06 14.90
N GLY A 32 27.49 36.27 16.21
CA GLY A 32 26.38 36.07 17.17
C GLY A 32 26.16 34.70 17.84
N VAL A 33 26.74 34.53 19.02
CA VAL A 33 26.42 33.53 20.09
C VAL A 33 25.40 34.18 21.08
N PRO A 34 24.64 33.50 21.99
CA PRO A 34 24.74 32.11 22.47
C PRO A 34 23.46 31.26 22.59
N VAL A 35 23.70 29.95 22.55
CA VAL A 35 23.00 28.89 23.29
C VAL A 35 23.39 28.97 24.78
N ALA A 36 22.42 29.00 25.69
CA ALA A 36 22.59 28.58 27.07
C ALA A 36 21.25 28.19 27.72
N LEU A 37 21.29 27.07 28.45
CA LEU A 37 20.33 26.54 29.43
C LEU A 37 19.15 25.70 28.91
N MET A 38 19.34 24.38 28.85
CA MET A 38 18.37 23.41 29.41
C MET A 38 19.11 22.17 29.91
N LEU A 39 19.32 22.10 31.23
CA LEU A 39 19.54 20.86 31.98
C LEU A 39 18.77 20.99 33.31
N ALA A 40 18.19 19.86 33.73
CA ALA A 40 17.29 19.63 34.88
C ALA A 40 15.82 20.01 34.61
N SER A 41 14.81 19.17 34.90
CA SER A 41 14.73 18.13 35.93
C SER A 41 13.95 16.89 35.47
N CYS A 42 14.38 15.75 36.00
CA CYS A 42 13.56 14.55 36.14
C CYS A 42 12.46 14.75 37.20
N ALA A 43 11.32 14.09 36.94
CA ALA A 43 10.35 13.52 37.87
C ALA A 43 9.59 14.45 38.83
N GLU A 44 8.25 14.44 38.74
CA GLU A 44 7.43 14.00 39.88
C GLU A 44 6.03 13.58 39.45
N GLN A 45 5.62 12.43 39.97
CA GLN A 45 4.30 11.80 39.84
C GLN A 45 3.31 12.50 40.78
N ALA A 46 2.10 12.79 40.32
CA ALA A 46 0.97 13.16 41.17
C ALA A 46 -0.11 12.06 41.14
N LYS A 47 -0.48 11.59 42.33
CA LYS A 47 -1.58 10.65 42.61
C LYS A 47 -2.92 11.40 42.79
N PRO A 48 -4.07 10.71 42.68
CA PRO A 48 -5.39 11.33 42.53
C PRO A 48 -6.11 11.59 43.88
N GLU A 49 -6.97 12.61 43.91
CA GLU A 49 -7.93 12.86 45.00
C GLU A 49 -9.36 12.45 44.60
N GLU A 50 -10.10 11.94 45.59
CA GLU A 50 -11.46 11.41 45.51
C GLU A 50 -12.57 12.46 45.74
N ASN A 51 -13.73 12.14 45.16
CA ASN A 51 -15.11 12.43 45.58
C ASN A 51 -15.74 13.81 45.32
N LEU A 52 -16.72 13.79 44.39
CA LEU A 52 -18.03 14.44 44.55
C LEU A 52 -19.10 13.61 43.82
N ALA A 53 -20.11 13.18 44.57
CA ALA A 53 -21.25 12.40 44.09
C ALA A 53 -22.39 13.33 43.64
N SER A 54 -23.04 13.02 42.51
CA SER A 54 -24.45 13.38 42.27
C SER A 54 -25.13 12.54 41.20
N SER A 55 -26.23 11.89 41.63
CA SER A 55 -27.48 11.57 40.92
C SER A 55 -27.43 10.82 39.59
N GLY A 56 -28.13 9.67 39.56
CA GLY A 56 -28.17 8.75 38.45
C GLY A 56 -29.01 9.22 37.26
N GLU A 57 -28.43 8.98 36.09
CA GLU A 57 -29.09 8.62 34.84
C GLU A 57 -28.35 7.38 34.34
N GLU A 58 -29.09 6.32 33.95
CA GLU A 58 -28.51 5.09 33.41
C GLU A 58 -27.74 5.43 32.13
N THR A 59 -26.41 5.41 32.24
CA THR A 59 -25.48 5.50 31.12
C THR A 59 -25.59 4.19 30.33
N PRO A 60 -25.68 4.20 28.99
CA PRO A 60 -25.57 2.98 28.21
C PRO A 60 -24.25 2.31 28.56
N ALA A 61 -24.29 1.00 28.81
CA ALA A 61 -23.10 0.23 29.18
C ALA A 61 -21.96 0.53 28.20
N ALA A 62 -20.80 0.90 28.76
CA ALA A 62 -19.58 1.02 27.98
C ALA A 62 -19.35 -0.28 27.17
N PRO A 63 -18.97 -0.19 25.89
CA PRO A 63 -18.64 -1.38 25.12
C PRO A 63 -17.59 -2.18 25.89
N GLU A 64 -17.82 -3.49 26.00
CA GLU A 64 -16.87 -4.39 26.66
C GLU A 64 -15.47 -4.23 26.02
N PRO A 65 -14.39 -4.31 26.82
CA PRO A 65 -13.05 -4.26 26.29
C PRO A 65 -12.86 -5.33 25.21
N ILE A 66 -12.50 -4.87 24.01
CA ILE A 66 -12.27 -5.65 22.82
C ILE A 66 -11.33 -6.83 23.14
N ALA A 67 -11.74 -8.04 22.77
CA ALA A 67 -10.85 -9.19 22.75
C ALA A 67 -9.61 -8.80 21.96
N GLN A 68 -8.44 -8.91 22.58
CA GLN A 68 -7.14 -8.75 21.94
C GLN A 68 -7.18 -9.43 20.57
N ALA A 69 -6.59 -8.77 19.55
CA ALA A 69 -6.38 -9.32 18.21
C ALA A 69 -6.17 -10.82 18.32
N THR A 70 -6.98 -11.59 17.58
CA THR A 70 -7.03 -13.06 17.64
C THR A 70 -5.62 -13.57 17.88
N PRO A 71 -5.35 -14.31 18.99
CA PRO A 71 -4.01 -14.82 19.26
C PRO A 71 -3.48 -15.43 17.97
N ALA A 72 -2.25 -15.07 17.60
CA ALA A 72 -1.63 -15.29 16.29
C ALA A 72 -1.41 -16.79 15.95
N GLY A 73 -2.45 -17.62 16.05
CA GLY A 73 -2.41 -19.07 15.91
C GLY A 73 -3.52 -19.64 15.02
N ASP A 74 -4.60 -18.91 14.75
CA ASP A 74 -5.60 -19.31 13.75
C ASP A 74 -5.99 -18.08 12.92
N LEU A 75 -5.25 -17.86 11.82
CA LEU A 75 -5.68 -16.94 10.76
C LEU A 75 -7.12 -17.34 10.39
N ALA A 76 -8.07 -16.40 10.39
CA ALA A 76 -9.40 -16.70 9.90
C ALA A 76 -9.27 -17.25 8.48
N ASP A 77 -9.65 -18.51 8.27
CA ASP A 77 -9.59 -19.14 6.96
C ASP A 77 -10.48 -18.33 6.02
N ALA A 78 -9.87 -17.59 5.10
CA ALA A 78 -10.55 -16.64 4.25
C ALA A 78 -11.56 -17.30 3.30
N ASN A 79 -11.44 -18.62 3.08
CA ASN A 79 -12.33 -19.40 2.23
C ASN A 79 -13.41 -20.17 3.00
N LYS A 80 -13.32 -20.25 4.33
CA LYS A 80 -14.40 -20.82 5.13
C LYS A 80 -15.49 -19.80 5.36
N SER A 81 -16.72 -20.21 5.03
CA SER A 81 -17.92 -19.59 5.58
C SER A 81 -17.82 -19.67 7.10
N ASP A 82 -17.80 -18.51 7.74
CA ASP A 82 -17.73 -18.35 9.19
C ASP A 82 -18.61 -17.17 9.63
N PRO A 83 -18.82 -16.98 10.95
CA PRO A 83 -19.67 -15.90 11.44
C PRO A 83 -19.21 -14.50 11.00
N TRP A 84 -17.92 -14.32 10.74
CA TRP A 84 -17.36 -13.04 10.32
C TRP A 84 -17.68 -12.73 8.86
N LEU A 85 -17.55 -13.73 7.98
CA LEU A 85 -17.97 -13.59 6.59
C LEU A 85 -19.48 -13.35 6.51
N GLN A 86 -20.29 -14.08 7.28
CA GLN A 86 -21.74 -13.82 7.30
C GLN A 86 -22.04 -12.38 7.76
N LYS A 87 -21.41 -11.91 8.83
CA LYS A 87 -21.58 -10.54 9.33
C LYS A 87 -21.12 -9.47 8.32
N LEU A 88 -20.10 -9.76 7.51
CA LEU A 88 -19.68 -8.90 6.41
C LEU A 88 -20.74 -8.80 5.31
N LEU A 89 -21.43 -9.90 5.02
CA LEU A 89 -22.49 -9.96 4.01
C LEU A 89 -23.84 -9.43 4.53
N ASP A 90 -24.03 -9.42 5.86
CA ASP A 90 -25.23 -8.87 6.52
C ASP A 90 -25.18 -7.32 6.53
N GLU A 91 -25.56 -6.70 5.41
CA GLU A 91 -25.59 -5.25 5.25
C GLU A 91 -26.88 -4.60 5.80
N PRO A 92 -26.80 -3.38 6.36
CA PRO A 92 -27.98 -2.62 6.76
C PRO A 92 -28.89 -2.32 5.57
N GLN A 93 -30.18 -2.63 5.71
CA GLN A 93 -31.17 -2.42 4.66
C GLN A 93 -31.69 -0.97 4.65
N ASP A 94 -31.82 -0.38 5.84
CA ASP A 94 -32.33 0.98 6.07
C ASP A 94 -31.16 1.97 6.15
N VAL A 95 -30.89 2.65 5.03
CA VAL A 95 -29.90 3.72 4.90
C VAL A 95 -30.59 4.90 4.24
N GLY A 96 -30.44 6.10 4.81
CA GLY A 96 -30.96 7.36 4.28
C GLY A 96 -29.89 8.19 3.57
N ASP A 97 -30.31 9.32 3.02
CA ASP A 97 -29.42 10.29 2.40
C ASP A 97 -28.43 10.87 3.42
N ALA A 98 -27.21 11.20 2.98
CA ALA A 98 -26.29 12.00 3.77
C ALA A 98 -26.44 13.49 3.44
N ILE A 99 -26.29 14.35 4.44
CA ILE A 99 -26.29 15.80 4.27
C ILE A 99 -24.89 16.30 4.66
N LEU A 100 -24.12 16.74 3.67
CA LEU A 100 -22.78 17.28 3.88
C LEU A 100 -22.83 18.65 4.56
N PRO A 101 -21.74 19.12 5.21
CA PRO A 101 -21.71 20.40 5.91
C PRO A 101 -22.04 21.63 5.04
N ASP A 102 -21.81 21.56 3.74
CA ASP A 102 -22.15 22.60 2.77
C ASP A 102 -23.63 22.56 2.31
N GLY A 103 -24.40 21.59 2.78
CA GLY A 103 -25.80 21.35 2.43
C GLY A 103 -26.00 20.43 1.22
N THR A 104 -24.92 19.89 0.63
CA THR A 104 -25.02 18.91 -0.45
C THR A 104 -25.68 17.63 0.06
N VAL A 105 -26.67 17.13 -0.69
CA VAL A 105 -27.36 15.88 -0.39
C VAL A 105 -26.71 14.76 -1.18
N VAL A 106 -26.20 13.75 -0.48
CA VAL A 106 -25.70 12.51 -1.07
C VAL A 106 -26.81 11.47 -1.02
N PRO A 107 -27.32 11.01 -2.19
CA PRO A 107 -28.34 9.98 -2.24
C PRO A 107 -28.00 8.72 -1.45
N ALA A 108 -29.00 8.12 -0.81
CA ALA A 108 -28.85 6.89 -0.02
C ALA A 108 -28.14 5.74 -0.76
N VAL A 109 -28.24 5.66 -2.10
CA VAL A 109 -27.54 4.65 -2.90
C VAL A 109 -26.02 4.77 -2.79
N TYR A 110 -25.47 5.98 -2.78
CA TYR A 110 -24.02 6.18 -2.60
C TYR A 110 -23.58 5.92 -1.15
N VAL A 111 -24.45 6.19 -0.18
CA VAL A 111 -24.20 5.82 1.22
C VAL A 111 -24.09 4.30 1.36
N LYS A 112 -25.01 3.56 0.75
CA LYS A 112 -24.97 2.09 0.70
C LYS A 112 -23.74 1.56 -0.03
N LEU A 113 -23.42 2.11 -1.21
CA LEU A 113 -22.24 1.71 -1.97
C LEU A 113 -20.95 1.96 -1.18
N ARG A 114 -20.81 3.11 -0.51
CA ARG A 114 -19.64 3.38 0.33
C ARG A 114 -19.49 2.37 1.47
N ASN A 115 -20.57 2.04 2.16
CA ASN A 115 -20.57 1.01 3.20
C ASN A 115 -20.14 -0.36 2.64
N ARG A 116 -20.62 -0.72 1.44
CA ARG A 116 -20.22 -1.94 0.73
C ARG A 116 -18.73 -1.94 0.39
N ILE A 117 -18.19 -0.87 -0.18
CA ILE A 117 -16.75 -0.73 -0.47
C ILE A 117 -15.94 -0.81 0.84
N ASN A 118 -16.42 -0.19 1.92
CA ASN A 118 -15.76 -0.26 3.23
C ASN A 118 -15.68 -1.69 3.78
N ARG A 119 -16.56 -2.60 3.35
CA ARG A 119 -16.57 -4.01 3.77
C ARG A 119 -15.60 -4.89 2.98
N MET A 120 -14.94 -4.37 1.96
CA MET A 120 -13.98 -5.11 1.13
C MET A 120 -12.53 -4.72 1.42
N GLY A 121 -11.63 -5.71 1.48
CA GLY A 121 -10.20 -5.46 1.60
C GLY A 121 -9.83 -4.58 2.78
N LYS A 122 -9.00 -3.55 2.52
CA LYS A 122 -8.59 -2.58 3.55
C LYS A 122 -9.69 -1.59 3.94
N GLY A 123 -10.75 -1.48 3.14
CA GLY A 123 -11.89 -0.59 3.35
C GLY A 123 -11.58 0.90 3.20
N LEU A 124 -12.51 1.72 3.68
CA LEU A 124 -12.50 3.17 3.58
C LEU A 124 -12.51 3.87 4.94
N GLY A 125 -12.82 3.16 6.03
CA GLY A 125 -13.14 3.78 7.33
C GLY A 125 -14.64 4.09 7.45
N GLY A 126 -15.18 3.90 8.65
CA GLY A 126 -16.60 4.06 8.94
C GLY A 126 -17.03 5.50 9.26
N GLU A 127 -16.11 6.34 9.73
CA GLU A 127 -16.40 7.72 10.12
C GLU A 127 -16.38 8.64 8.90
N VAL A 128 -17.57 8.94 8.36
CA VAL A 128 -17.69 9.79 7.16
C VAL A 128 -17.43 11.26 7.47
N GLY A 129 -16.69 11.94 6.60
CA GLY A 129 -16.46 13.38 6.59
C GLY A 129 -17.01 14.05 5.33
N SER A 130 -16.85 15.37 5.22
CA SER A 130 -17.38 16.17 4.10
C SER A 130 -16.93 15.69 2.72
N THR A 131 -15.73 15.16 2.58
CA THR A 131 -15.18 14.70 1.30
C THR A 131 -15.37 13.21 1.03
N SER A 132 -15.97 12.44 1.95
CA SER A 132 -15.96 10.96 1.89
C SER A 132 -16.78 10.31 0.77
N TYR A 133 -17.39 11.07 -0.14
CA TYR A 133 -18.25 10.58 -1.21
C TYR A 133 -17.86 11.04 -2.61
N GLU A 134 -16.93 11.99 -2.74
CA GLU A 134 -16.67 12.69 -3.99
C GLU A 134 -16.11 11.78 -5.09
N MET A 135 -15.18 10.88 -4.76
CA MET A 135 -14.67 9.90 -5.74
C MET A 135 -15.75 8.89 -6.16
N ILE A 136 -16.58 8.44 -5.23
CA ILE A 136 -17.64 7.46 -5.53
C ILE A 136 -18.68 8.09 -6.47
N MET A 137 -19.13 9.31 -6.17
CA MET A 137 -20.09 10.04 -7.03
C MET A 137 -19.50 10.46 -8.38
N PHE A 138 -18.18 10.50 -8.49
CA PHE A 138 -17.49 10.71 -9.77
C PHE A 138 -17.46 9.42 -10.61
N ALA A 139 -17.14 8.28 -9.99
CA ALA A 139 -16.91 7.03 -10.70
C ALA A 139 -18.22 6.27 -11.02
N TRP A 140 -19.20 6.29 -10.12
CA TRP A 140 -20.48 5.62 -10.31
C TRP A 140 -21.60 6.60 -10.60
N SER A 141 -22.46 6.26 -11.57
CA SER A 141 -23.82 6.80 -11.60
C SER A 141 -24.69 6.16 -10.50
N GLU A 142 -25.86 6.73 -10.22
CA GLU A 142 -26.79 6.13 -9.25
C GLU A 142 -27.25 4.72 -9.68
N GLU A 143 -27.37 4.49 -10.99
CA GLU A 143 -27.71 3.19 -11.56
C GLU A 143 -26.57 2.19 -11.38
N ASP A 144 -25.33 2.58 -11.68
CA ASP A 144 -24.14 1.75 -11.44
C ASP A 144 -24.01 1.38 -9.96
N ALA A 145 -24.21 2.35 -9.07
CA ALA A 145 -24.15 2.13 -7.64
C ALA A 145 -25.22 1.12 -7.18
N GLN A 146 -26.44 1.24 -7.71
CA GLN A 146 -27.51 0.28 -7.43
C GLN A 146 -27.15 -1.12 -7.93
N HIS A 147 -26.57 -1.25 -9.13
CA HIS A 147 -26.12 -2.54 -9.65
C HIS A 147 -25.06 -3.18 -8.76
N GLU A 148 -24.02 -2.43 -8.36
CA GLU A 148 -22.93 -2.95 -7.53
C GLU A 148 -23.40 -3.42 -6.13
N ILE A 149 -24.38 -2.72 -5.55
CA ILE A 149 -25.00 -3.12 -4.27
C ILE A 149 -25.72 -4.47 -4.37
N GLU A 150 -26.29 -4.78 -5.53
CA GLU A 150 -26.99 -6.04 -5.78
C GLU A 150 -26.03 -7.20 -6.11
N MET A 151 -24.85 -6.91 -6.66
CA MET A 151 -23.91 -7.93 -7.12
C MET A 151 -23.30 -8.76 -5.99
N PRO A 152 -22.99 -10.04 -6.19
CA PRO A 152 -22.29 -10.86 -5.20
C PRO A 152 -20.99 -10.21 -4.69
N MET A 153 -20.87 -10.01 -3.37
CA MET A 153 -19.70 -9.36 -2.75
C MET A 153 -18.72 -10.38 -2.18
N LEU A 154 -17.42 -10.07 -2.30
CA LEU A 154 -16.34 -10.95 -1.85
C LEU A 154 -16.47 -12.34 -2.48
N GLU A 155 -16.83 -12.45 -3.75
CA GLU A 155 -16.79 -13.70 -4.51
C GLU A 155 -16.65 -13.45 -6.01
N THR A 156 -16.23 -14.47 -6.74
CA THR A 156 -16.26 -14.46 -8.21
C THR A 156 -17.63 -14.94 -8.67
N PHE A 157 -18.24 -14.21 -9.61
CA PHE A 157 -19.59 -14.50 -10.09
C PHE A 157 -19.70 -14.33 -11.61
N THR A 158 -20.78 -14.82 -12.20
CA THR A 158 -21.10 -14.72 -13.63
C THR A 158 -22.32 -13.84 -13.86
N ALA A 159 -22.61 -13.50 -15.12
CA ALA A 159 -23.87 -12.83 -15.49
C ALA A 159 -25.11 -13.65 -15.05
N TYR A 160 -25.02 -14.98 -15.09
CA TYR A 160 -26.08 -15.86 -14.59
C TYR A 160 -26.29 -15.70 -13.08
N ASP A 161 -25.21 -15.66 -12.30
CA ASP A 161 -25.30 -15.45 -10.85
C ASP A 161 -25.91 -14.08 -10.53
N TYR A 162 -25.49 -13.03 -11.25
CA TYR A 162 -26.07 -11.70 -11.09
C TYR A 162 -27.57 -11.67 -11.49
N SER A 163 -27.97 -12.40 -12.53
CA SER A 163 -29.38 -12.49 -12.94
C SER A 163 -30.27 -13.10 -11.84
N ASN A 164 -29.75 -14.07 -11.08
CA ASN A 164 -30.49 -14.74 -10.02
C ASN A 164 -30.77 -13.83 -8.81
N VAL A 165 -29.85 -12.93 -8.47
CA VAL A 165 -30.01 -12.00 -7.35
C VAL A 165 -30.75 -10.73 -7.74
N SER A 166 -30.59 -10.28 -8.98
CA SER A 166 -31.14 -9.02 -9.47
C SER A 166 -32.53 -9.15 -10.07
N GLY A 167 -32.92 -10.35 -10.52
CA GLY A 167 -34.18 -10.61 -11.22
C GLY A 167 -34.21 -10.13 -12.68
N ARG A 168 -33.09 -9.59 -13.20
CA ARG A 168 -32.91 -9.20 -14.59
C ARG A 168 -32.60 -10.42 -15.47
N SER A 169 -32.65 -10.24 -16.79
CA SER A 169 -32.24 -11.31 -17.71
C SER A 169 -30.71 -11.49 -17.70
N GLU A 170 -30.23 -12.70 -17.99
CA GLU A 170 -28.77 -12.96 -18.08
C GLU A 170 -28.09 -12.10 -19.15
N GLU A 171 -28.76 -11.84 -20.28
CA GLU A 171 -28.25 -10.99 -21.36
C GLU A 171 -28.08 -9.53 -20.90
N GLU A 172 -29.09 -8.98 -20.23
CA GLU A 172 -29.02 -7.64 -19.63
C GLU A 172 -27.93 -7.55 -18.55
N CYS A 173 -27.83 -8.54 -17.67
CA CYS A 173 -26.75 -8.62 -16.68
C CYS A 173 -25.37 -8.66 -17.35
N ALA A 174 -25.20 -9.41 -18.44
CA ALA A 174 -23.94 -9.48 -19.16
C ALA A 174 -23.56 -8.13 -19.79
N GLU A 175 -24.52 -7.37 -20.33
CA GLU A 175 -24.29 -6.02 -20.86
C GLU A 175 -23.86 -5.05 -19.75
N ILE A 176 -24.57 -5.02 -18.61
CA ILE A 176 -24.24 -4.19 -17.45
C ILE A 176 -22.83 -4.49 -16.94
N LEU A 177 -22.52 -5.77 -16.74
CA LEU A 177 -21.23 -6.19 -16.20
C LEU A 177 -20.07 -5.84 -17.14
N LYS A 178 -20.26 -5.99 -18.46
CA LYS A 178 -19.25 -5.61 -19.46
C LYS A 178 -19.01 -4.11 -19.49
N ASP A 179 -20.08 -3.31 -19.42
CA ASP A 179 -19.95 -1.86 -19.38
C ASP A 179 -19.21 -1.39 -18.12
N MET A 180 -19.63 -1.84 -16.94
CA MET A 180 -18.99 -1.48 -15.67
C MET A 180 -17.52 -1.94 -15.61
N ALA A 181 -17.20 -3.13 -16.13
CA ALA A 181 -15.83 -3.60 -16.22
C ALA A 181 -14.97 -2.74 -17.16
N SER A 182 -15.52 -2.33 -18.31
CA SER A 182 -14.82 -1.45 -19.27
C SER A 182 -14.52 -0.04 -18.73
N ARG A 183 -15.22 0.35 -17.65
CA ARG A 183 -15.02 1.61 -16.92
C ARG A 183 -14.18 1.44 -15.65
N CYS A 184 -13.61 0.26 -15.44
CA CYS A 184 -12.77 -0.06 -14.29
C CYS A 184 -13.48 -0.05 -12.92
N LEU A 185 -14.80 -0.24 -12.89
CA LEU A 185 -15.57 -0.29 -11.65
C LEU A 185 -15.62 -1.69 -11.02
N ILE A 186 -15.61 -2.74 -11.86
CA ILE A 186 -15.55 -4.14 -11.44
C ILE A 186 -14.49 -4.91 -12.25
N TYR A 187 -13.96 -5.97 -11.68
CA TYR A 187 -12.94 -6.79 -12.33
C TYR A 187 -13.58 -7.84 -13.25
N HIS A 188 -13.12 -7.92 -14.50
CA HIS A 188 -13.49 -8.97 -15.46
C HIS A 188 -12.35 -9.97 -15.67
N MET A 189 -12.69 -11.25 -15.74
CA MET A 189 -11.79 -12.36 -16.05
C MET A 189 -12.42 -13.26 -17.10
N ASN A 190 -11.68 -13.64 -18.14
CA ASN A 190 -12.12 -14.67 -19.08
C ASN A 190 -11.41 -16.00 -18.82
N ARG A 191 -12.17 -17.01 -18.36
CA ARG A 191 -11.64 -18.35 -18.09
C ARG A 191 -12.24 -19.34 -19.07
N ALA A 192 -11.43 -19.80 -20.02
CA ALA A 192 -11.82 -20.76 -21.04
C ALA A 192 -13.08 -20.35 -21.84
N GLY A 193 -13.23 -19.06 -22.13
CA GLY A 193 -14.37 -18.51 -22.87
C GLY A 193 -15.61 -18.19 -22.02
N CYS A 194 -15.52 -18.35 -20.70
CA CYS A 194 -16.56 -17.92 -19.76
C CYS A 194 -16.13 -16.63 -19.06
N ASP A 195 -17.02 -15.64 -19.09
CA ASP A 195 -16.82 -14.35 -18.44
C ASP A 195 -17.17 -14.46 -16.94
N TYR A 196 -16.21 -14.12 -16.09
CA TYR A 196 -16.33 -14.03 -14.65
C TYR A 196 -16.08 -12.59 -14.20
N TYR A 197 -16.71 -12.21 -13.10
CA TYR A 197 -16.64 -10.88 -12.54
C TYR A 197 -16.36 -10.92 -11.04
N GLN A 198 -15.81 -9.84 -10.52
CA GLN A 198 -15.60 -9.64 -9.09
C GLN A 198 -15.69 -8.15 -8.77
N LEU A 199 -16.27 -7.80 -7.62
CA LEU A 199 -16.21 -6.42 -7.12
C LEU A 199 -14.78 -6.02 -6.76
N LEU A 200 -14.42 -4.77 -7.07
CA LEU A 200 -13.11 -4.22 -6.75
C LEU A 200 -13.12 -3.57 -5.35
N PRO A 201 -12.14 -3.86 -4.48
CA PRO A 201 -11.91 -3.07 -3.28
C PRO A 201 -11.40 -1.67 -3.67
N HIS A 202 -11.34 -0.76 -2.70
CA HIS A 202 -10.75 0.56 -2.91
C HIS A 202 -9.27 0.47 -3.37
N VAL A 203 -8.47 -0.32 -2.64
CA VAL A 203 -7.04 -0.54 -2.91
C VAL A 203 -6.70 -2.00 -2.60
N ASN A 204 -5.91 -2.70 -3.41
CA ASN A 204 -5.53 -2.39 -4.79
C ASN A 204 -6.74 -2.67 -5.67
N GLY A 205 -7.37 -1.68 -6.28
CA GLY A 205 -8.60 -1.90 -7.03
C GLY A 205 -9.07 -0.66 -7.77
N TRP A 206 -10.32 -0.25 -7.55
CA TRP A 206 -10.96 0.73 -8.44
C TRP A 206 -10.28 2.10 -8.40
N TRP A 207 -9.64 2.51 -7.30
CA TRP A 207 -8.90 3.78 -7.26
C TRP A 207 -7.75 3.76 -8.27
N GLU A 208 -6.94 2.71 -8.25
CA GLU A 208 -5.84 2.54 -9.20
C GLU A 208 -6.33 2.47 -10.65
N PHE A 209 -7.40 1.72 -10.88
CA PHE A 209 -7.79 1.38 -12.24
C PHE A 209 -8.56 2.55 -12.90
N VAL A 210 -9.39 3.26 -12.14
CA VAL A 210 -10.06 4.49 -12.60
C VAL A 210 -9.04 5.60 -12.82
N GLU A 211 -8.07 5.79 -11.92
CA GLU A 211 -7.01 6.77 -12.12
C GLU A 211 -6.21 6.52 -13.41
N LEU A 212 -5.77 5.26 -13.62
CA LEU A 212 -5.04 4.90 -14.85
C LEU A 212 -5.92 5.09 -16.10
N ARG A 213 -7.21 4.75 -16.02
CA ARG A 213 -8.16 5.00 -17.11
C ARG A 213 -8.24 6.49 -17.43
N GLU A 214 -8.40 7.35 -16.43
CA GLU A 214 -8.43 8.80 -16.62
C GLU A 214 -7.11 9.33 -17.17
N PHE A 215 -5.98 8.83 -16.67
CA PHE A 215 -4.65 9.18 -17.17
C PHE A 215 -4.51 8.88 -18.67
N PHE A 216 -4.85 7.67 -19.11
CA PHE A 216 -4.72 7.28 -20.52
C PHE A 216 -5.81 7.89 -21.42
N ALA A 217 -7.04 8.05 -20.94
CA ALA A 217 -8.12 8.71 -21.66
C ALA A 217 -7.79 10.17 -21.99
N HIS A 218 -6.99 10.81 -21.15
CA HIS A 218 -6.46 12.16 -21.35
C HIS A 218 -5.05 12.16 -21.96
N GLY A 219 -4.72 11.16 -22.78
CA GLY A 219 -3.49 11.12 -23.57
C GLY A 219 -2.20 10.88 -22.77
N GLY A 220 -2.32 10.38 -21.55
CA GLY A 220 -1.20 10.01 -20.70
C GLY A 220 -0.29 11.19 -20.36
N ALA A 221 1.01 10.91 -20.22
CA ALA A 221 2.00 11.89 -19.77
C ALA A 221 2.12 13.12 -20.69
N GLU A 222 1.79 12.97 -21.98
CA GLU A 222 1.92 14.05 -22.97
C GLU A 222 0.60 14.80 -23.25
N GLY A 223 -0.55 14.24 -22.83
CA GLY A 223 -1.87 14.66 -23.33
C GLY A 223 -2.80 15.35 -22.33
N GLY A 224 -2.37 15.53 -21.08
CA GLY A 224 -3.24 16.02 -19.99
C GLY A 224 -3.57 14.97 -18.92
N GLY A 225 -2.93 13.80 -18.96
CA GLY A 225 -3.18 12.72 -18.02
C GLY A 225 -2.88 13.10 -16.58
N TYR A 226 -1.85 13.90 -16.31
CA TYR A 226 -1.52 14.31 -14.94
C TYR A 226 -2.56 15.26 -14.35
N GLU A 227 -3.15 16.14 -15.16
CA GLU A 227 -4.25 17.02 -14.75
C GLU A 227 -5.50 16.21 -14.40
N ALA A 228 -5.83 15.19 -15.19
CA ALA A 228 -6.94 14.29 -14.90
C ALA A 228 -6.71 13.47 -13.61
N VAL A 229 -5.48 12.98 -13.41
CA VAL A 229 -5.06 12.32 -12.16
C VAL A 229 -5.20 13.28 -10.97
N ALA A 230 -4.77 14.53 -11.12
CA ALA A 230 -4.90 15.54 -10.07
C ALA A 230 -6.36 15.83 -9.73
N GLU A 231 -7.22 15.98 -10.75
CA GLU A 231 -8.65 16.21 -10.57
C GLU A 231 -9.34 15.03 -9.86
N PHE A 232 -8.97 13.80 -10.21
CA PHE A 232 -9.49 12.59 -9.57
C PHE A 232 -9.03 12.51 -8.10
N ASN A 233 -7.75 12.67 -7.82
CA ASN A 233 -7.21 12.55 -6.46
C ASN A 233 -7.49 13.73 -5.53
N ALA A 234 -7.89 14.88 -6.08
CA ALA A 234 -8.40 15.98 -5.27
C ALA A 234 -9.75 15.63 -4.60
N LYS A 235 -10.44 14.58 -5.06
CA LYS A 235 -11.71 14.11 -4.50
C LYS A 235 -11.45 13.19 -3.30
N GLY A 236 -12.22 13.33 -2.24
CA GLY A 236 -12.15 12.42 -1.09
C GLY A 236 -12.97 11.13 -1.26
N VAL A 237 -12.62 10.13 -0.45
CA VAL A 237 -13.41 8.89 -0.30
C VAL A 237 -13.22 8.23 1.07
N ASN A 238 -12.01 8.36 1.62
CA ASN A 238 -11.70 7.83 2.94
C ASN A 238 -12.57 8.49 4.02
N GLY A 239 -12.92 7.69 5.01
CA GLY A 239 -13.41 8.16 6.29
C GLY A 239 -12.26 8.69 7.12
N ILE A 240 -12.61 9.44 8.16
CA ILE A 240 -11.67 10.06 9.10
C ILE A 240 -10.78 8.99 9.77
N ASP A 241 -11.31 7.80 9.97
CA ASP A 241 -10.65 6.64 10.58
C ASP A 241 -9.92 5.73 9.57
N GLY A 242 -10.09 5.95 8.26
CA GLY A 242 -9.64 5.02 7.21
C GLY A 242 -8.13 4.78 7.19
N MET A 243 -7.33 5.83 7.31
CA MET A 243 -5.86 5.73 7.28
C MET A 243 -5.26 5.17 8.58
N ALA A 244 -5.93 5.37 9.73
CA ALA A 244 -5.43 4.89 11.01
C ALA A 244 -5.44 3.34 11.10
N GLN A 245 -6.28 2.68 10.30
CA GLN A 245 -6.55 1.24 10.37
C GLN A 245 -5.68 0.39 9.44
N GLU A 246 -4.95 0.99 8.49
CA GLU A 246 -4.30 0.27 7.37
C GLU A 246 -3.32 -0.83 7.81
N PHE A 247 -2.70 -0.65 8.99
CA PHE A 247 -1.70 -1.58 9.54
C PHE A 247 -2.16 -2.32 10.80
N ASP A 248 -3.44 -2.22 11.15
CA ASP A 248 -3.97 -2.93 12.32
C ASP A 248 -4.07 -4.44 12.07
N ASN A 249 -4.29 -4.87 10.83
CA ASN A 249 -4.40 -6.27 10.43
C ASN A 249 -3.12 -7.09 10.68
N THR A 250 -3.26 -8.42 10.69
CA THR A 250 -2.14 -9.35 10.88
C THR A 250 -1.15 -9.24 9.72
N PHE A 251 -1.64 -9.08 8.50
CA PHE A 251 -0.82 -8.76 7.33
C PHE A 251 -1.17 -7.37 6.80
N PRO A 252 -0.18 -6.61 6.30
CA PRO A 252 -0.46 -5.47 5.44
C PRO A 252 -1.06 -5.96 4.11
N LEU A 253 -1.70 -5.06 3.36
CA LEU A 253 -2.13 -5.40 1.99
C LEU A 253 -0.92 -5.72 1.10
N PHE A 254 0.13 -4.88 1.17
CA PHE A 254 1.37 -5.06 0.41
C PHE A 254 2.50 -5.53 1.31
N ARG A 255 3.31 -6.45 0.79
CA ARG A 255 4.57 -6.91 1.40
C ARG A 255 5.75 -6.60 0.50
N THR A 256 6.93 -6.58 1.11
CA THR A 256 8.21 -6.46 0.41
C THR A 256 8.87 -7.80 0.17
N TYR A 257 9.81 -7.79 -0.77
CA TYR A 257 10.62 -8.94 -1.14
C TYR A 257 12.10 -8.61 -0.91
N PRO A 258 12.94 -9.60 -0.58
CA PRO A 258 14.38 -9.47 -0.76
C PRO A 258 14.69 -9.08 -2.21
N ILE A 259 15.67 -8.19 -2.40
CA ILE A 259 16.08 -7.74 -3.75
C ILE A 259 16.76 -8.85 -4.57
N GLY A 260 17.29 -9.88 -3.93
CA GLY A 260 17.96 -11.00 -4.57
C GLY A 260 18.20 -12.15 -3.61
N GLU A 261 18.68 -13.28 -4.14
CA GLU A 261 19.11 -14.42 -3.32
C GLU A 261 20.40 -14.12 -2.56
N ASP A 262 21.28 -13.31 -3.14
CA ASP A 262 22.60 -12.92 -2.62
C ASP A 262 22.55 -12.10 -1.32
N VAL A 263 21.37 -11.54 -0.99
CA VAL A 263 21.15 -10.81 0.26
C VAL A 263 20.51 -11.69 1.36
N VAL A 264 20.35 -12.98 1.10
CA VAL A 264 19.71 -13.96 2.00
C VAL A 264 20.71 -15.04 2.39
N ALA A 265 20.69 -15.45 3.65
CA ALA A 265 21.54 -16.52 4.14
C ALA A 265 21.32 -17.81 3.33
N GLU A 266 22.43 -18.49 3.03
CA GLU A 266 22.45 -19.72 2.21
C GLU A 266 21.96 -19.52 0.77
N ASP A 267 21.86 -18.27 0.31
CA ASP A 267 21.37 -17.88 -1.02
C ASP A 267 20.01 -18.54 -1.34
N LYS A 268 19.17 -18.70 -0.31
CA LYS A 268 17.92 -19.46 -0.39
C LYS A 268 16.72 -18.63 0.03
N LEU A 269 15.94 -18.22 -0.97
CA LEU A 269 14.69 -17.52 -0.76
C LEU A 269 13.61 -18.45 -0.17
N ALA A 270 12.85 -17.94 0.78
CA ALA A 270 11.61 -18.53 1.26
C ALA A 270 10.59 -18.68 0.11
N PRO A 271 9.64 -19.63 0.20
CA PRO A 271 8.58 -19.78 -0.78
C PRO A 271 7.86 -18.45 -1.08
N TYR A 272 7.51 -18.22 -2.34
CA TYR A 272 6.82 -17.01 -2.80
C TYR A 272 7.58 -15.69 -2.54
N ASN A 273 8.89 -15.72 -2.30
CA ASN A 273 9.72 -14.52 -2.11
C ASN A 273 10.73 -14.28 -3.23
N ASP A 274 10.70 -15.09 -4.29
CA ASP A 274 11.48 -14.86 -5.51
C ASP A 274 10.65 -14.10 -6.55
N TRP A 275 10.89 -12.80 -6.63
CA TRP A 275 10.20 -11.91 -7.56
C TRP A 275 10.51 -12.24 -9.03
N ARG A 276 11.69 -12.80 -9.35
CA ARG A 276 12.04 -13.23 -10.72
C ARG A 276 11.25 -14.49 -11.08
N ALA A 277 11.11 -15.44 -10.15
CA ALA A 277 10.29 -16.62 -10.36
C ALA A 277 8.79 -16.27 -10.53
N ILE A 278 8.30 -15.27 -9.79
CA ILE A 278 6.94 -14.75 -9.94
C ILE A 278 6.72 -14.17 -11.35
N ILE A 279 7.65 -13.39 -11.87
CA ILE A 279 7.56 -12.89 -13.25
C ILE A 279 7.56 -14.07 -14.25
N ARG A 280 8.50 -15.01 -14.10
CA ARG A 280 8.68 -16.14 -15.04
C ARG A 280 7.51 -17.12 -15.10
N ARG A 281 6.68 -17.22 -14.07
CA ARG A 281 5.51 -18.12 -14.10
C ARG A 281 4.33 -17.53 -14.90
N HIS A 282 4.31 -16.23 -15.17
CA HIS A 282 3.20 -15.57 -15.85
C HIS A 282 3.49 -15.33 -17.33
N LYS A 283 2.55 -15.72 -18.19
CA LYS A 283 2.67 -15.54 -19.65
C LYS A 283 2.29 -14.13 -20.10
N THR A 284 1.27 -13.57 -19.47
CA THR A 284 0.75 -12.23 -19.76
C THR A 284 1.23 -11.30 -18.66
N ILE A 285 1.91 -10.23 -19.06
CA ILE A 285 2.46 -9.20 -18.18
C ILE A 285 2.21 -7.86 -18.85
N THR A 286 1.73 -6.90 -18.07
CA THR A 286 1.69 -5.50 -18.48
C THR A 286 2.57 -4.66 -17.58
N VAL A 287 3.05 -3.54 -18.11
CA VAL A 287 3.59 -2.44 -17.31
C VAL A 287 2.71 -1.19 -17.47
N SER A 288 2.47 -0.53 -16.36
CA SER A 288 1.77 0.74 -16.26
C SER A 288 2.64 1.75 -15.49
N PRO A 289 2.36 3.06 -15.62
CA PRO A 289 2.92 4.04 -14.71
C PRO A 289 2.63 3.66 -13.25
N CYS A 290 3.57 3.92 -12.35
CA CYS A 290 3.38 3.70 -10.93
C CYS A 290 2.36 4.69 -10.39
N GLN A 291 1.25 4.13 -9.89
CA GLN A 291 0.14 4.84 -9.29
C GLN A 291 0.59 5.99 -8.39
N CYS A 292 1.38 5.70 -7.35
CA CYS A 292 1.79 6.72 -6.41
C CYS A 292 2.55 7.86 -7.09
N ARG A 293 3.43 7.55 -8.06
CA ARG A 293 4.26 8.56 -8.73
C ARG A 293 3.49 9.41 -9.73
N ILE A 294 2.49 8.85 -10.43
CA ILE A 294 1.62 9.65 -11.29
C ILE A 294 0.68 10.54 -10.46
N MET A 295 0.19 10.05 -9.32
CA MET A 295 -0.56 10.85 -8.35
C MET A 295 0.30 12.01 -7.83
N TRP A 296 1.51 11.75 -7.34
CA TRP A 296 2.40 12.81 -6.85
C TRP A 296 2.73 13.83 -7.93
N GLN A 297 2.98 13.38 -9.16
CA GLN A 297 3.23 14.29 -10.27
C GLN A 297 2.00 15.14 -10.61
N GLY A 298 0.80 14.55 -10.67
CA GLY A 298 -0.45 15.28 -10.88
C GLY A 298 -0.71 16.33 -9.80
N LEU A 299 -0.48 15.98 -8.54
CA LEU A 299 -0.65 16.88 -7.39
C LEU A 299 0.51 17.89 -7.21
N GLY A 300 1.56 17.80 -8.01
CA GLY A 300 2.75 18.67 -7.88
C GLY A 300 3.58 18.40 -6.63
N VAL A 301 3.47 17.20 -6.03
CA VAL A 301 4.27 16.74 -4.90
C VAL A 301 5.61 16.21 -5.41
N PRO A 302 6.75 16.79 -5.00
CA PRO A 302 8.05 16.37 -5.51
C PRO A 302 8.46 15.01 -4.95
N TYR A 303 9.04 14.17 -5.81
CA TYR A 303 9.74 12.94 -5.45
C TYR A 303 11.03 12.82 -6.31
N PRO A 304 11.99 11.94 -5.95
CA PRO A 304 13.26 11.86 -6.67
C PRO A 304 13.09 11.54 -8.16
N GLU A 305 13.69 12.35 -9.04
CA GLU A 305 13.58 12.24 -10.50
C GLU A 305 14.15 10.91 -11.02
N GLU A 306 15.10 10.33 -10.29
CA GLU A 306 15.70 9.04 -10.60
C GLU A 306 14.73 7.87 -10.41
N HIS A 307 13.57 8.05 -9.78
CA HIS A 307 12.55 7.01 -9.62
C HIS A 307 11.65 6.92 -10.87
N PRO A 308 11.81 5.88 -11.71
CA PRO A 308 11.11 5.81 -13.00
C PRO A 308 9.62 5.57 -12.81
N GLN A 309 8.77 6.15 -13.66
CA GLN A 309 7.32 5.92 -13.57
C GLN A 309 6.87 4.58 -14.13
N ARG A 310 7.42 4.14 -15.28
CA ARG A 310 6.99 2.90 -15.96
C ARG A 310 7.52 1.65 -15.24
N THR A 311 6.87 1.26 -14.14
CA THR A 311 7.33 0.12 -13.30
C THR A 311 6.22 -0.70 -12.62
N CYS A 312 4.95 -0.29 -12.67
CA CYS A 312 3.89 -1.06 -12.03
C CYS A 312 3.56 -2.25 -12.93
N LEU A 313 3.70 -3.48 -12.44
CA LEU A 313 3.42 -4.66 -13.24
C LEU A 313 2.08 -5.25 -12.84
N SER A 314 1.30 -5.66 -13.84
CA SER A 314 0.17 -6.57 -13.67
C SER A 314 0.52 -7.90 -14.32
N LEU A 315 0.08 -9.00 -13.73
CA LEU A 315 0.44 -10.37 -14.10
C LEU A 315 -0.81 -11.23 -14.29
N GLY A 316 -0.74 -12.20 -15.20
CA GLY A 316 -1.80 -13.20 -15.38
C GLY A 316 -3.12 -12.59 -15.82
N GLU A 317 -4.24 -13.01 -15.21
CA GLU A 317 -5.59 -12.52 -15.53
C GLU A 317 -5.72 -11.00 -15.29
N MET A 318 -5.00 -10.45 -14.30
CA MET A 318 -4.99 -9.01 -14.06
C MET A 318 -4.32 -8.26 -15.23
N ALA A 319 -3.24 -8.82 -15.79
CA ALA A 319 -2.61 -8.26 -16.97
C ALA A 319 -3.54 -8.29 -18.19
N GLU A 320 -4.32 -9.36 -18.36
CA GLU A 320 -5.32 -9.47 -19.43
C GLU A 320 -6.38 -8.37 -19.30
N TYR A 321 -6.90 -8.16 -18.10
CA TYR A 321 -7.83 -7.07 -17.81
C TYR A 321 -7.24 -5.67 -18.04
N PHE A 322 -5.95 -5.47 -17.72
CA PHE A 322 -5.26 -4.21 -18.01
C PHE A 322 -5.13 -3.95 -19.51
N ILE A 323 -4.89 -5.00 -20.31
CA ILE A 323 -4.86 -4.92 -21.77
C ILE A 323 -6.26 -4.59 -22.31
N GLU A 324 -7.29 -5.31 -21.82
CA GLU A 324 -8.70 -5.11 -22.23
C GLU A 324 -9.15 -3.65 -22.04
N ASN A 325 -8.74 -3.02 -20.94
CA ASN A 325 -9.11 -1.66 -20.60
C ASN A 325 -8.14 -0.59 -21.12
N GLY A 326 -7.04 -0.97 -21.77
CA GLY A 326 -6.03 -0.03 -22.26
C GLY A 326 -5.30 0.74 -21.16
N ILE A 327 -5.21 0.16 -19.96
CA ILE A 327 -4.57 0.76 -18.78
C ILE A 327 -3.18 0.17 -18.48
N GLY A 328 -2.65 -0.65 -19.40
CA GLY A 328 -1.31 -1.20 -19.31
C GLY A 328 -0.74 -1.58 -20.68
N GLU A 329 0.57 -1.50 -20.79
CA GLU A 329 1.33 -1.89 -21.99
C GLU A 329 1.81 -3.33 -21.82
N GLN A 330 1.48 -4.23 -22.75
CA GLN A 330 1.97 -5.62 -22.71
C GLN A 330 3.49 -5.67 -22.95
N ILE A 331 4.22 -6.36 -22.06
CA ILE A 331 5.67 -6.52 -22.13
C ILE A 331 6.11 -7.98 -21.99
N THR A 332 7.38 -8.25 -22.26
CA THR A 332 7.98 -9.57 -22.09
C THR A 332 8.41 -9.85 -20.65
N GLN A 333 8.63 -11.11 -20.30
CA GLN A 333 9.19 -11.49 -19.00
C GLN A 333 10.59 -10.91 -18.80
N GLU A 334 11.41 -10.90 -19.85
CA GLU A 334 12.76 -10.33 -19.83
C GLU A 334 12.72 -8.83 -19.54
N GLU A 335 11.87 -8.09 -20.24
CA GLU A 335 11.69 -6.65 -20.01
C GLU A 335 11.18 -6.35 -18.60
N ALA A 336 10.22 -7.14 -18.09
CA ALA A 336 9.73 -7.00 -16.72
C ALA A 336 10.84 -7.21 -15.69
N ILE A 337 11.72 -8.19 -15.91
CA ILE A 337 12.90 -8.40 -15.06
C ILE A 337 13.86 -7.22 -15.18
N GLU A 338 14.16 -6.74 -16.38
CA GLU A 338 15.05 -5.58 -16.59
C GLU A 338 14.56 -4.32 -15.87
N ILE A 339 13.25 -4.04 -15.89
CA ILE A 339 12.64 -2.95 -15.13
C ILE A 339 12.92 -3.11 -13.63
N TYR A 340 12.79 -4.34 -13.10
CA TYR A 340 12.96 -4.60 -11.68
C TYR A 340 14.44 -4.65 -11.26
N GLU A 341 15.35 -5.05 -12.14
CA GLU A 341 16.78 -4.87 -11.90
C GLU A 341 17.14 -3.38 -11.83
N ASP A 342 16.62 -2.55 -12.75
CA ASP A 342 16.88 -1.10 -12.79
C ASP A 342 16.37 -0.38 -11.53
N ILE A 343 15.15 -0.67 -11.05
CA ILE A 343 14.65 -0.08 -9.80
C ILE A 343 15.49 -0.52 -8.59
N ILE A 344 15.92 -1.79 -8.55
CA ILE A 344 16.77 -2.28 -7.45
C ILE A 344 18.13 -1.58 -7.52
N ASP A 345 18.72 -1.40 -8.69
CA ASP A 345 19.98 -0.67 -8.88
C ASP A 345 19.88 0.78 -8.40
N ARG A 346 18.71 1.40 -8.56
CA ARG A 346 18.38 2.73 -8.04
C ARG A 346 18.10 2.79 -6.53
N GLY A 347 18.07 1.64 -5.85
CA GLY A 347 17.87 1.57 -4.40
C GLY A 347 16.43 1.38 -3.96
N MET A 348 15.52 1.18 -4.91
CA MET A 348 14.10 0.92 -4.66
C MET A 348 13.88 -0.54 -4.23
N VAL A 349 12.69 -0.85 -3.74
CA VAL A 349 12.30 -2.17 -3.27
C VAL A 349 11.18 -2.74 -4.12
N VAL A 350 11.13 -4.07 -4.17
CA VAL A 350 10.04 -4.82 -4.77
C VAL A 350 8.93 -5.01 -3.74
N GLU A 351 7.71 -4.65 -4.12
CA GLU A 351 6.49 -4.86 -3.33
C GLU A 351 5.43 -5.59 -4.15
N SER A 352 4.49 -6.23 -3.48
CA SER A 352 3.30 -6.84 -4.09
C SER A 352 2.26 -7.15 -3.01
N ILE A 353 1.02 -7.41 -3.42
CA ILE A 353 -0.04 -7.88 -2.53
C ILE A 353 0.44 -9.14 -1.77
N CYS A 354 -0.01 -9.28 -0.51
CA CYS A 354 0.23 -10.44 0.33
C CYS A 354 -0.51 -11.70 -0.16
N THR A 355 -0.10 -12.24 -1.30
CA THR A 355 -0.63 -13.49 -1.88
C THR A 355 0.49 -14.44 -2.32
N LYS A 356 0.13 -15.71 -2.50
CA LYS A 356 0.98 -16.70 -3.18
C LYS A 356 0.94 -16.50 -4.69
N ASP A 357 -0.25 -16.31 -5.23
CA ASP A 357 -0.49 -15.95 -6.62
C ASP A 357 -0.62 -14.43 -6.75
N VAL A 358 0.51 -13.83 -7.09
CA VAL A 358 0.74 -12.41 -7.25
C VAL A 358 0.23 -11.99 -8.62
N ASP A 359 -0.65 -11.01 -8.61
CA ASP A 359 -1.30 -10.39 -9.77
C ASP A 359 -0.77 -8.98 -10.04
N ILE A 360 -0.27 -8.28 -9.02
CA ILE A 360 0.30 -6.93 -9.12
C ILE A 360 1.64 -6.88 -8.41
N MET A 361 2.65 -6.32 -9.06
CA MET A 361 3.95 -6.01 -8.47
C MET A 361 4.24 -4.52 -8.58
N CYS A 362 4.73 -3.94 -7.48
CA CYS A 362 5.08 -2.54 -7.36
C CYS A 362 6.58 -2.34 -7.17
N SER A 363 7.06 -1.13 -7.50
CA SER A 363 8.45 -0.71 -7.32
C SER A 363 8.49 0.58 -6.51
N CYS A 364 9.04 0.49 -5.30
CA CYS A 364 8.73 1.44 -4.25
C CYS A 364 9.96 2.00 -3.55
N HIS A 365 9.81 3.17 -2.94
CA HIS A 365 10.80 3.82 -2.11
C HIS A 365 10.06 4.65 -1.06
N GLY A 366 10.60 4.79 0.15
CA GLY A 366 9.97 5.52 1.26
C GLY A 366 9.82 7.03 1.05
N SER A 367 10.16 7.54 -0.13
CA SER A 367 9.98 8.93 -0.56
C SER A 367 9.07 9.09 -1.79
N SER A 368 8.51 7.99 -2.32
CA SER A 368 7.64 8.05 -3.51
C SER A 368 6.50 7.03 -3.52
N CYS A 369 6.44 6.12 -2.54
CA CYS A 369 5.38 5.12 -2.41
C CYS A 369 4.47 5.46 -1.22
N GLY A 370 3.16 5.59 -1.46
CA GLY A 370 2.17 5.87 -0.41
C GLY A 370 2.15 4.79 0.68
N ASN A 371 2.23 3.51 0.31
CA ASN A 371 2.24 2.39 1.26
C ASN A 371 3.46 2.44 2.22
N LEU A 372 4.66 2.66 1.68
CA LEU A 372 5.88 2.74 2.50
C LEU A 372 5.90 4.00 3.37
N MET A 373 5.38 5.12 2.87
CA MET A 373 5.25 6.34 3.67
C MET A 373 4.25 6.13 4.83
N GLY A 374 3.07 5.58 4.54
CA GLY A 374 2.10 5.22 5.58
C GLY A 374 2.68 4.24 6.60
N PHE A 375 3.48 3.27 6.16
CA PHE A 375 4.16 2.36 7.08
C PHE A 375 5.17 3.09 8.00
N LYS A 376 5.95 4.05 7.48
CA LYS A 376 6.87 4.88 8.31
C LYS A 376 6.12 5.63 9.42
N ASP A 377 4.89 6.06 9.17
CA ASP A 377 4.10 6.79 10.15
C ASP A 377 3.59 5.89 11.29
N THR A 378 3.59 4.57 11.11
CA THR A 378 3.16 3.61 12.15
C THR A 378 4.19 3.32 13.24
N VAL A 379 5.40 3.86 13.12
CA VAL A 379 6.50 3.55 14.06
C VAL A 379 6.14 3.94 15.48
N GLY A 380 6.42 3.02 16.41
CA GLY A 380 6.10 3.20 17.83
C GLY A 380 4.62 2.98 18.18
N GLN A 381 3.76 2.67 17.20
CA GLN A 381 2.33 2.43 17.43
C GLN A 381 1.98 0.94 17.63
N ASN A 382 2.97 0.03 17.63
CA ASN A 382 2.79 -1.42 17.79
C ASN A 382 1.75 -2.04 16.84
N LYS A 383 1.72 -1.57 15.58
CA LYS A 383 0.82 -2.07 14.54
C LYS A 383 1.17 -3.53 14.16
N PRO A 384 0.22 -4.50 14.25
CA PRO A 384 0.50 -5.91 14.01
C PRO A 384 1.05 -6.22 12.61
N ALA A 385 0.64 -5.47 11.57
CA ALA A 385 1.11 -5.69 10.21
C ALA A 385 2.62 -5.41 10.05
N GLY A 386 3.21 -4.56 10.89
CA GLY A 386 4.61 -4.13 10.74
C GLY A 386 5.64 -5.24 10.92
N LYS A 387 5.34 -6.26 11.74
CA LYS A 387 6.16 -7.47 11.81
C LYS A 387 6.00 -8.36 10.58
N ASN A 388 4.87 -8.26 9.88
CA ASN A 388 4.46 -9.14 8.81
C ASN A 388 4.59 -8.48 7.42
N PHE A 389 5.55 -7.57 7.27
CA PHE A 389 5.86 -6.89 6.01
C PHE A 389 6.81 -7.69 5.10
N ASN A 390 7.55 -8.64 5.68
CA ASN A 390 8.52 -9.49 4.96
C ASN A 390 8.87 -10.77 5.77
N ALA A 391 9.07 -11.90 5.09
CA ALA A 391 9.30 -13.23 5.69
C ALA A 391 10.67 -13.45 6.35
N TYR A 392 11.46 -12.39 6.54
CA TYR A 392 12.85 -12.46 6.98
C TYR A 392 13.12 -11.57 8.19
N ASN A 393 14.14 -11.89 8.95
CA ASN A 393 14.80 -10.98 9.89
C ASN A 393 16.08 -10.42 9.24
N LEU A 394 16.48 -9.22 9.66
CA LEU A 394 17.76 -8.64 9.28
C LEU A 394 18.77 -8.85 10.43
N ASP A 395 19.69 -9.77 10.23
CA ASP A 395 20.80 -9.97 11.16
C ASP A 395 21.87 -8.90 10.91
N TYR A 396 22.49 -8.42 11.99
CA TYR A 396 23.58 -7.45 11.96
C TYR A 396 24.72 -7.91 12.86
N ASP A 397 25.92 -7.98 12.28
CA ASP A 397 27.18 -8.32 12.96
C ASP A 397 28.00 -7.03 13.17
N PRO A 398 27.99 -6.45 14.39
CA PRO A 398 28.72 -5.23 14.67
C PRO A 398 30.25 -5.40 14.59
N ASP A 399 30.78 -6.62 14.77
CA ASP A 399 32.23 -6.87 14.75
C ASP A 399 32.80 -6.81 13.32
N LYS A 400 31.96 -7.09 12.32
CA LYS A 400 32.30 -6.90 10.90
C LYS A 400 32.12 -5.46 10.43
N CYS A 401 31.32 -4.67 11.13
CA CYS A 401 30.97 -3.34 10.66
C CYS A 401 32.17 -2.38 10.72
N ILE A 402 32.55 -1.84 9.56
CA ILE A 402 33.65 -0.85 9.44
C ILE A 402 33.16 0.61 9.48
N ALA A 403 31.91 0.84 9.88
CA ALA A 403 31.32 2.18 10.03
C ALA A 403 31.40 3.08 8.77
N CYS A 404 31.36 2.50 7.57
CA CYS A 404 31.52 3.27 6.31
C CYS A 404 30.30 4.11 5.92
N GLY A 405 29.12 3.78 6.44
CA GLY A 405 27.88 4.53 6.18
C GLY A 405 27.15 4.22 4.87
N SER A 406 27.68 3.35 3.99
CA SER A 406 27.03 3.03 2.70
C SER A 406 25.59 2.52 2.85
N CYS A 407 25.32 1.72 3.89
CA CYS A 407 23.98 1.22 4.18
C CYS A 407 23.00 2.32 4.63
N VAL A 408 23.49 3.40 5.28
CA VAL A 408 22.67 4.56 5.67
C VAL A 408 22.17 5.27 4.43
N THR A 409 23.08 5.63 3.52
CA THR A 409 22.73 6.33 2.27
C THR A 409 21.83 5.50 1.36
N ARG A 410 21.99 4.18 1.36
CA ARG A 410 21.25 3.28 0.47
C ARG A 410 19.85 2.90 0.99
N CYS A 411 19.55 3.10 2.27
CA CYS A 411 18.33 2.57 2.86
C CYS A 411 17.08 3.32 2.36
N PRO A 412 16.16 2.66 1.64
CA PRO A 412 14.99 3.34 1.06
C PRO A 412 13.94 3.77 2.09
N MET A 413 14.07 3.27 3.32
CA MET A 413 13.18 3.58 4.45
C MET A 413 13.81 4.55 5.44
N GLU A 414 15.07 4.96 5.23
CA GLU A 414 15.87 5.71 6.21
C GLU A 414 15.93 5.00 7.58
N ALA A 415 15.88 3.67 7.56
CA ALA A 415 15.81 2.84 8.76
C ALA A 415 17.14 2.75 9.52
N ILE A 416 18.26 3.15 8.90
CA ILE A 416 19.61 2.89 9.38
C ILE A 416 20.29 4.20 9.78
N THR A 417 20.82 4.27 11.00
CA THR A 417 21.63 5.41 11.49
C THR A 417 23.07 4.97 11.74
N LEU A 418 24.02 5.91 11.69
CA LEU A 418 25.43 5.70 12.07
C LEU A 418 25.74 6.56 13.30
N GLU A 419 25.85 5.90 14.46
CA GLU A 419 26.08 6.55 15.75
C GLU A 419 27.22 5.82 16.47
N ASP A 420 28.18 6.58 17.01
CA ASP A 420 29.35 6.04 17.74
C ASP A 420 30.13 4.94 17.00
N GLY A 421 30.18 5.02 15.67
CA GLY A 421 30.86 4.02 14.83
C GLY A 421 30.05 2.73 14.61
N VAL A 422 28.77 2.70 14.98
CA VAL A 422 27.88 1.55 14.81
C VAL A 422 26.72 1.93 13.88
N CYS A 423 26.48 1.11 12.86
CA CYS A 423 25.30 1.25 12.01
C CYS A 423 24.12 0.49 12.64
N ASN A 424 23.15 1.17 13.24
CA ASN A 424 21.95 0.54 13.81
C ASN A 424 20.76 0.64 12.86
N HIS A 425 19.75 -0.21 13.04
CA HIS A 425 18.51 -0.13 12.28
C HIS A 425 17.30 -0.15 13.22
N ASN A 426 16.21 0.51 12.83
CA ASN A 426 14.96 0.57 13.61
C ASN A 426 13.82 -0.20 12.92
N ASP A 427 12.63 -0.09 13.50
CA ASP A 427 11.45 -0.89 13.11
C ASP A 427 10.78 -0.47 11.79
N VAL A 428 11.19 0.64 11.14
CA VAL A 428 10.73 0.92 9.74
C VAL A 428 11.41 0.01 8.71
N CYS A 429 12.35 -0.83 9.14
CA CYS A 429 13.04 -1.76 8.25
C CYS A 429 12.05 -2.73 7.60
N VAL A 430 11.88 -2.61 6.29
CA VAL A 430 11.09 -3.55 5.48
C VAL A 430 11.88 -4.78 5.02
N ARG A 431 13.13 -4.95 5.51
CA ARG A 431 13.94 -6.15 5.25
C ARG A 431 14.17 -6.45 3.75
N CYS A 432 14.32 -5.42 2.92
CA CYS A 432 14.51 -5.57 1.47
C CYS A 432 15.92 -6.03 1.07
N GLY A 433 16.93 -5.82 1.92
CA GLY A 433 18.32 -6.21 1.64
C GLY A 433 19.16 -5.19 0.85
N GLN A 434 18.63 -4.01 0.52
CA GLN A 434 19.41 -2.94 -0.12
C GLN A 434 20.68 -2.54 0.65
N CYS A 435 20.64 -2.61 1.99
CA CYS A 435 21.79 -2.34 2.84
C CYS A 435 22.87 -3.44 2.78
N ILE A 436 22.50 -4.68 2.45
CA ILE A 436 23.39 -5.83 2.34
C ILE A 436 24.18 -5.72 1.04
N ARG A 437 23.49 -5.46 -0.08
CA ARG A 437 24.08 -5.31 -1.41
C ARG A 437 25.22 -4.28 -1.50
N VAL A 438 25.19 -3.24 -0.67
CA VAL A 438 26.21 -2.17 -0.65
C VAL A 438 27.21 -2.27 0.50
N CYS A 439 27.12 -3.29 1.36
CA CYS A 439 28.00 -3.41 2.52
C CYS A 439 29.32 -4.07 2.12
N PRO A 440 30.47 -3.36 2.13
CA PRO A 440 31.75 -3.96 1.73
C PRO A 440 32.33 -4.96 2.76
N ALA A 441 31.67 -5.13 3.89
CA ALA A 441 32.14 -5.96 5.01
C ALA A 441 31.20 -7.12 5.35
N ASP A 442 30.13 -7.31 4.58
CA ASP A 442 29.12 -8.36 4.79
C ASP A 442 28.62 -8.43 6.24
N ALA A 443 28.40 -7.25 6.82
CA ALA A 443 28.00 -7.09 8.22
C ALA A 443 26.49 -7.34 8.44
N ARG A 444 25.71 -7.57 7.38
CA ARG A 444 24.26 -7.80 7.45
C ARG A 444 23.86 -8.95 6.55
N ILE A 445 22.83 -9.70 6.93
CA ILE A 445 22.26 -10.76 6.11
C ILE A 445 20.77 -10.96 6.46
N LEU A 446 19.93 -11.31 5.49
CA LEU A 446 18.55 -11.71 5.77
C LEU A 446 18.47 -13.19 6.15
N ARG A 447 17.66 -13.53 7.15
CA ARG A 447 17.35 -14.93 7.53
C ARG A 447 15.87 -15.17 7.55
N VAL A 448 15.45 -16.31 7.01
CA VAL A 448 14.04 -16.72 7.01
C VAL A 448 13.54 -16.83 8.45
N ARG A 449 12.29 -16.43 8.66
CA ARG A 449 11.60 -16.54 9.94
C ARG A 449 10.73 -17.80 9.99
N ASP A 450 10.77 -18.50 11.12
CA ASP A 450 9.93 -19.68 11.35
C ASP A 450 8.48 -19.31 11.69
N ASP A 451 8.23 -18.08 12.15
CA ASP A 451 6.92 -17.58 12.61
C ASP A 451 6.18 -16.75 11.55
N TRP A 452 6.63 -16.81 10.29
CA TRP A 452 5.95 -16.12 9.19
C TRP A 452 4.59 -16.79 8.90
N PRO A 453 3.47 -16.04 8.85
CA PRO A 453 2.18 -16.67 8.68
C PRO A 453 1.96 -17.13 7.23
N GLU A 454 1.02 -18.04 7.04
CA GLU A 454 0.65 -18.53 5.70
C GLU A 454 -0.02 -17.40 4.90
N LEU A 455 0.42 -17.19 3.66
CA LEU A 455 -0.17 -16.18 2.78
C LEU A 455 -1.52 -16.67 2.21
N PRO A 456 -2.49 -15.75 2.01
CA PRO A 456 -3.63 -15.98 1.14
C PRO A 456 -3.22 -16.54 -0.23
N ASN A 457 -4.05 -17.40 -0.84
CA ASN A 457 -3.68 -18.01 -2.12
C ASN A 457 -3.70 -16.98 -3.26
N ASP A 458 -4.73 -16.14 -3.32
CA ASP A 458 -4.97 -15.21 -4.42
C ASP A 458 -5.56 -13.86 -3.93
N TYR A 459 -5.79 -12.97 -4.89
CA TYR A 459 -6.34 -11.63 -4.68
C TYR A 459 -7.66 -11.61 -3.89
N LEU A 460 -8.61 -12.45 -4.27
CA LEU A 460 -9.92 -12.53 -3.62
C LEU A 460 -9.78 -13.00 -2.18
N GLU A 461 -8.97 -14.03 -1.95
CA GLU A 461 -8.69 -14.55 -0.62
C GLU A 461 -8.01 -13.50 0.27
N CYS A 462 -7.08 -12.71 -0.26
CA CYS A 462 -6.43 -11.63 0.46
C CYS A 462 -7.44 -10.57 0.91
N HIS A 463 -8.30 -10.11 0.00
CA HIS A 463 -9.31 -9.09 0.33
C HIS A 463 -10.41 -9.61 1.26
N ARG A 464 -10.79 -10.88 1.16
CA ARG A 464 -11.65 -11.57 2.14
C ARG A 464 -11.01 -11.63 3.51
N TYR A 465 -9.72 -11.97 3.58
CA TYR A 465 -8.98 -12.06 4.83
C TYR A 465 -8.96 -10.70 5.56
N LEU A 466 -8.54 -9.64 4.85
CA LEU A 466 -8.46 -8.28 5.40
C LEU A 466 -9.82 -7.78 5.88
N ALA A 467 -10.88 -8.02 5.10
CA ALA A 467 -12.25 -7.66 5.47
C ALA A 467 -12.70 -8.38 6.74
N LYS A 468 -12.48 -9.70 6.83
CA LYS A 468 -12.90 -10.52 7.98
C LYS A 468 -12.18 -10.10 9.25
N GLU A 469 -10.90 -9.79 9.16
CA GLU A 469 -10.11 -9.33 10.30
C GLU A 469 -10.58 -7.96 10.81
N ARG A 470 -10.86 -7.02 9.89
CA ARG A 470 -11.45 -5.72 10.24
C ARG A 470 -12.82 -5.87 10.89
N MET A 471 -13.67 -6.75 10.36
CA MET A 471 -14.98 -7.06 10.97
C MET A 471 -14.84 -7.66 12.37
N ALA A 472 -13.91 -8.60 12.56
CA ALA A 472 -13.67 -9.25 13.85
C ALA A 472 -13.20 -8.28 14.93
N ARG A 473 -12.49 -7.22 14.53
CA ARG A 473 -11.99 -6.15 15.41
C ARG A 473 -12.98 -5.02 15.64
N GLY A 474 -14.14 -5.03 14.96
CA GLY A 474 -15.13 -3.97 15.05
C GLY A 474 -14.76 -2.69 14.29
N ALA A 475 -13.85 -2.79 13.31
CA ALA A 475 -13.39 -1.66 12.51
C ALA A 475 -14.33 -1.32 11.32
N ILE A 476 -15.43 -2.05 11.18
CA ILE A 476 -16.45 -1.81 10.15
C ILE A 476 -17.68 -1.26 10.85
N VAL A 477 -17.87 0.05 10.71
CA VAL A 477 -19.05 0.79 11.15
C VAL A 477 -19.70 1.37 9.90
N ASP A 478 -20.98 1.09 9.70
CA ASP A 478 -21.74 1.65 8.58
C ASP A 478 -22.31 3.01 8.97
N PHE A 479 -22.23 3.97 8.06
CA PHE A 479 -22.98 5.20 8.17
C PHE A 479 -24.38 5.01 7.58
N THR A 480 -25.43 5.30 8.35
CA THR A 480 -26.82 5.02 7.95
C THR A 480 -27.56 6.23 7.38
N GLY A 481 -26.87 7.33 7.09
CA GLY A 481 -27.45 8.59 6.61
C GLY A 481 -27.61 9.65 7.70
N GLY A 482 -28.03 10.86 7.31
CA GLY A 482 -28.17 12.03 8.17
C GLY A 482 -27.07 13.07 7.98
N GLU A 483 -26.96 14.00 8.92
CA GLU A 483 -25.95 15.06 8.89
C GLU A 483 -24.54 14.48 9.08
N VAL A 484 -23.65 14.78 8.14
CA VAL A 484 -22.22 14.48 8.24
C VAL A 484 -21.56 15.58 9.07
N GLN A 485 -20.84 15.18 10.12
CA GLN A 485 -20.14 16.11 10.98
C GLN A 485 -18.70 16.27 10.48
N ASP A 486 -18.29 17.50 10.17
CA ASP A 486 -16.86 17.80 10.05
C ASP A 486 -16.25 17.80 11.45
N THR A 487 -15.62 16.70 11.83
CA THR A 487 -14.64 16.78 12.91
C THR A 487 -13.42 17.48 12.35
N ALA A 488 -13.27 18.76 12.68
CA ALA A 488 -12.04 19.50 12.44
C ALA A 488 -10.88 18.76 13.12
N GLY A 489 -10.17 17.90 12.41
CA GLY A 489 -9.10 17.08 13.00
C GLY A 489 -8.41 16.05 12.09
N GLY A 490 -9.01 15.66 10.96
CA GLY A 490 -8.32 14.83 9.96
C GLY A 490 -7.51 15.71 9.01
N ALA A 491 -6.24 16.00 9.34
CA ALA A 491 -5.37 16.71 8.43
C ALA A 491 -5.27 15.96 7.10
N ALA A 492 -5.47 16.70 5.99
CA ALA A 492 -4.93 16.30 4.70
C ALA A 492 -3.43 16.09 4.86
N HIS A 493 -3.00 14.84 4.78
CA HIS A 493 -1.59 14.44 4.76
C HIS A 493 -1.37 13.58 3.53
#